data_AF-A0A7Y2IKH6-F1
#
_entry.id   AF-A0A7Y2IKH6-F1
#
_cell.length_a   1.000
_cell.length_b   1.000
_cell.length_c   1.000
_cell.angle_alpha   90.00
_cell.angle_beta   90.00
_cell.angle_gamma   90.00
#
_symmetry.space_group_name_H-M   'P 1'
#
loop_
_entity.id
_entity.type
_entity.pdbx_description
1 polymer ?
#
loop_
_entity_poly.entity_id
_entity_poly.type
_entity_poly.pdbx_seq_one_letter_code
_entity_poly.pdbx_strand_id
1 'polypeptide(L)' 'GSGVIMDFNGAYHPSCVHDEQWTCPLAPPENRLAIRVEAGERL' A
#
# COMPACT_ATOMS: atom_id res chain seq x y z
N GLY A 1 7.07 22.16 -14.72
CA GLY A 1 7.41 21.51 -13.45
C GLY A 1 7.14 20.03 -13.59
N SER A 2 8.00 19.17 -13.04
CA SER A 2 7.77 17.72 -13.02
C SER A 2 6.83 17.36 -11.86
N GLY A 3 5.76 16.64 -12.17
CA GLY A 3 4.90 15.97 -11.19
C GLY A 3 5.11 14.47 -11.27
N VAL A 4 4.79 13.75 -10.20
CA VAL A 4 4.73 12.28 -10.19
C VAL A 4 3.27 11.88 -9.97
N ILE A 5 2.84 10.83 -10.68
CA ILE A 5 1.52 10.23 -10.51
C ILE A 5 1.65 9.07 -9.53
N MET A 6 0.89 9.11 -8.44
CA MET A 6 0.65 7.95 -7.58
C MET A 6 -0.63 7.26 -8.04
N ASP A 7 -0.50 6.05 -8.57
CA ASP A 7 -1.63 5.24 -9.01
C ASP A 7 -1.95 4.15 -7.98
N PHE A 8 -3.02 4.36 -7.22
CA PHE A 8 -3.48 3.39 -6.21
C PHE A 8 -4.18 2.16 -6.80
N ASN A 9 -4.52 2.15 -8.10
CA ASN A 9 -5.13 0.98 -8.72
C ASN A 9 -4.18 -0.22 -8.74
N GLY A 10 -2.87 0.03 -8.75
CA GLY A 10 -1.82 -0.98 -8.66
C GLY A 10 -1.32 -1.28 -7.25
N ALA A 11 -1.99 -0.79 -6.19
CA ALA A 11 -1.59 -1.12 -4.82
C ALA A 11 -1.79 -2.62 -4.54
N TYR A 12 -0.80 -3.23 -3.90
CA TYR A 12 -0.74 -4.67 -3.61
C TYR A 12 -0.33 -4.93 -2.16
N HIS A 13 -0.67 -6.10 -1.64
CA HIS A 13 -0.27 -6.52 -0.32
C HIS A 13 1.21 -6.95 -0.27
N PRO A 14 1.97 -6.56 0.77
CA PRO A 14 3.29 -7.14 0.98
C PRO A 14 3.22 -8.67 1.14
N SER A 15 4.29 -9.39 0.77
CA SER A 15 4.32 -10.86 0.79
C SER A 15 3.94 -11.48 2.14
N CYS A 16 4.18 -10.78 3.24
CA CYS A 16 3.82 -11.22 4.59
C CYS A 16 2.31 -11.46 4.81
N VAL A 17 1.45 -10.92 3.94
CA VAL A 17 0.01 -11.18 3.96
C VAL A 17 -0.31 -12.60 3.47
N HIS A 18 0.55 -13.16 2.60
CA HIS A 18 0.33 -14.48 2.01
C HIS A 18 1.16 -15.58 2.68
N ASP A 19 2.30 -15.23 3.27
CA ASP A 19 3.22 -16.19 3.86
C ASP A 19 3.98 -15.59 5.06
N GLU A 20 3.83 -16.24 6.22
CA GLU A 20 4.37 -15.82 7.51
C GLU A 20 5.90 -15.86 7.60
N GLN A 21 6.59 -16.50 6.64
CA GLN A 21 8.06 -16.47 6.59
C GLN A 21 8.60 -15.05 6.33
N TRP A 22 7.77 -14.14 5.80
CA TRP A 22 8.16 -12.77 5.48
C TRP A 22 7.74 -11.78 6.56
N THR A 23 8.62 -10.82 6.87
CA THR A 23 8.31 -9.73 7.81
C THR A 23 7.56 -8.60 7.12
N CYS A 24 6.46 -8.13 7.72
CA CYS A 24 5.70 -7.01 7.20
C CYS A 24 6.43 -5.66 7.36
N PRO A 25 6.54 -4.84 6.29
CA PRO A 25 6.97 -3.47 6.42
C PRO A 25 5.83 -2.63 7.00
N LEU A 26 6.08 -1.99 8.14
CA LEU A 26 5.12 -1.04 8.71
C LEU A 26 5.36 0.35 8.13
N ALA A 27 4.31 0.92 7.52
CA ALA A 27 4.34 2.30 7.09
C ALA A 27 4.40 3.23 8.33
N PRO A 28 5.19 4.31 8.28
CA PRO A 28 5.22 5.27 9.37
C PRO A 28 3.90 6.06 9.44
N PRO A 29 3.54 6.66 10.57
CA PRO A 29 2.25 7.32 10.77
C PRO A 29 1.91 8.40 9.73
N GLU A 30 2.90 9.14 9.25
CA GLU A 30 2.77 10.19 8.23
C GLU A 30 2.28 9.67 6.87
N ASN A 31 2.41 8.37 6.60
CA ASN A 31 1.91 7.74 5.37
C ASN A 31 0.44 7.30 5.46
N ARG A 32 -0.26 7.63 6.55
CA ARG A 32 -1.69 7.36 6.67
C ARG A 32 -2.51 8.44 5.97
N LEU A 33 -3.28 8.03 4.97
CA LEU A 33 -4.24 8.90 4.31
C LEU A 33 -5.49 9.07 5.19
N ALA A 34 -6.00 10.29 5.30
CA ALA A 34 -7.26 10.57 6.01
C ALA A 34 -8.52 10.17 5.20
N ILE A 35 -8.33 9.70 3.97
CA ILE A 35 -9.38 9.28 3.06
C ILE A 35 -9.32 7.76 2.84
N ARG A 36 -10.44 7.18 2.42
CA ARG A 36 -10.49 5.79 1.98
C ARG A 36 -9.96 5.68 0.56
N VAL A 37 -9.18 4.64 0.30
CA VAL A 37 -8.78 4.21 -1.04
C VAL A 37 -9.52 2.89 -1.30
N GLU A 38 -10.44 2.90 -2.25
CA GLU A 38 -11.29 1.74 -2.59
C GLU A 38 -10.76 0.97 -3.82
N ALA A 39 -9.47 1.12 -4.12
CA ALA A 39 -8.77 0.54 -5.25
C ALA A 39 -7.58 -0.34 -4.80
N GLY A 40 -7.05 -1.15 -5.72
CA GLY A 40 -5.95 -2.08 -5.46
C GLY A 40 -6.40 -3.53 -5.27
N GLU A 41 -5.46 -4.37 -4.86
CA GLU A 41 -5.69 -5.78 -4.55
C GLU A 41 -6.73 -5.97 -3.43
N ARG A 42 -7.47 -7.08 -3.50
CA ARG A 42 -8.48 -7.49 -2.50
C ARG A 42 -8.17 -8.89 -1.99
N LEU A 43 -8.48 -9.13 -0.72
CA LEU A 43 -8.46 -10.45 -0.08
C LEU A 43 -9.88 -11.05 -0.04
#